data_AF-L1J6G6-F1
#
_entry.id   AF-L1J6G6-F1
#
_cell.length_a   1.000
_cell.length_b   1.000
_cell.length_c   1.000
_cell.angle_alpha   90.00
_cell.angle_beta   90.00
_cell.angle_gamma   90.00
#
_symmetry.space_group_name_H-M   'P 1'
#
loop_
_entity.id
_entity.type
_entity.pdbx_description
1 polymer ?
#
loop_
_entity_poly.entity_id
_entity_poly.type
_entity_poly.pdbx_seq_one_letter_code
_entity_poly.pdbx_strand_id
1 'polypeptide(L)'
;MKNVGNKICNHDGCDKMPCFNHEGQSKGMYCKKHKEEGMINVTIKMQCVFEGCKRQPYYNYEGEPRRLYCRKHKKEGMMNVKLNIRCAFNGCIKIPYCNHEGETKGLYCGKHKEEGMINVIKKPCLFDGCSKTPNYNDEGETKGLYCFEHKKEGMVNVKTKRCVFEGCNKWPSYNYEGETKCLYCSEHKKEGMIGVKNNICKYKGCNRMSSCNYKGHTKSLYCAKHKEKGMINVKNKKCRFDGCSKIPCYNREGQTKGLYCAEHREEGMIDMINKKTCVFNGCSKTPRYNNEGETTGLYCAEHKEDGMINVIYKACHYDGCKKHPCFNDEGFTRGLYCKKHKEEVIYAIIVMRTTRDISNRRS
;
A
#
# COMPACT_ATOMS: atom_id res chain seq x y z
N MET A 1 -10.12 36.28 -21.80
CA MET A 1 -9.87 37.11 -20.60
C MET A 1 -8.74 36.48 -19.79
N LYS A 2 -7.53 37.07 -19.78
CA LYS A 2 -6.41 36.57 -18.95
C LYS A 2 -6.49 37.21 -17.57
N ASN A 3 -6.58 36.39 -16.54
CA ASN A 3 -6.66 36.81 -15.15
C ASN A 3 -5.29 37.35 -14.69
N VAL A 4 -5.18 38.66 -14.46
CA VAL A 4 -3.93 39.39 -14.12
C VAL A 4 -3.62 39.38 -12.61
N GLY A 5 -4.19 38.44 -11.83
CA GLY A 5 -4.16 38.50 -10.36
C GLY A 5 -3.20 37.54 -9.64
N ASN A 6 -2.62 36.54 -10.31
CA ASN A 6 -1.82 35.53 -9.61
C ASN A 6 -0.35 35.93 -9.51
N LYS A 7 0.05 36.33 -8.31
CA LYS A 7 1.47 36.51 -7.95
C LYS A 7 2.20 35.19 -8.20
N ILE A 8 3.22 35.22 -9.05
CA ILE A 8 4.07 34.07 -9.40
C ILE A 8 5.42 34.19 -8.68
N CYS A 9 6.09 33.05 -8.52
CA CYS A 9 7.41 32.98 -7.92
C CYS A 9 8.43 33.81 -8.70
N ASN A 10 9.28 34.56 -7.99
CA ASN A 10 10.30 35.43 -8.55
C ASN A 10 11.54 34.68 -9.08
N HIS A 11 11.35 33.45 -9.53
CA HIS A 11 12.39 32.66 -10.19
C HIS A 11 11.95 32.47 -11.63
N ASP A 12 12.86 32.69 -12.56
CA ASP A 12 12.54 32.64 -13.98
C ASP A 12 11.94 31.29 -14.38
N GLY A 13 10.91 31.33 -15.23
CA GLY A 13 10.12 30.17 -15.63
C GLY A 13 9.29 29.49 -14.53
N CYS A 14 9.13 30.08 -13.33
CA CYS A 14 8.36 29.47 -12.25
C CYS A 14 6.92 30.01 -12.14
N ASP A 15 5.94 29.13 -12.34
CA ASP A 15 4.51 29.42 -12.25
C ASP A 15 3.89 29.24 -10.85
N LYS A 16 4.73 28.90 -9.85
CA LYS A 16 4.25 28.53 -8.51
C LYS A 16 3.90 29.75 -7.67
N MET A 17 2.86 29.60 -6.86
CA MET A 17 2.48 30.59 -5.86
C MET A 17 3.66 30.87 -4.90
N PRO A 18 4.11 32.13 -4.76
CA PRO A 18 5.16 32.49 -3.84
C PRO A 18 4.60 32.61 -2.42
N CYS A 19 5.31 32.02 -1.46
CA CYS A 19 4.94 32.07 -0.05
C CYS A 19 6.11 32.33 0.89
N PHE A 20 7.34 32.31 0.38
CA PHE A 20 8.57 32.51 1.15
C PHE A 20 9.19 33.87 0.87
N ASN A 21 9.74 34.47 1.93
CA ASN A 21 10.54 35.70 1.89
C ASN A 21 11.40 35.78 3.18
N HIS A 22 12.24 36.80 3.29
CA HIS A 22 12.97 37.11 4.52
C HIS A 22 12.02 37.59 5.64
N GLU A 23 12.49 37.46 6.88
CA GLU A 23 11.74 37.89 8.05
C GLU A 23 11.44 39.41 8.00
N GLY A 24 10.28 39.81 8.51
CA GLY A 24 9.78 41.20 8.41
C GLY A 24 9.02 41.52 7.11
N GLN A 25 9.19 40.74 6.06
CA GLN A 25 8.43 40.91 4.81
C GLN A 25 7.06 40.25 4.90
N SER A 26 6.01 40.92 4.40
CA SER A 26 4.63 40.39 4.42
C SER A 26 4.20 39.71 3.11
N LYS A 27 4.92 39.99 2.01
CA LYS A 27 4.65 39.42 0.69
C LYS A 27 5.62 38.28 0.40
N GLY A 28 5.09 37.11 0.06
CA GLY A 28 5.91 36.00 -0.45
C GLY A 28 6.45 36.35 -1.84
N MET A 29 7.74 36.10 -2.07
CA MET A 29 8.40 36.31 -3.37
C MET A 29 8.83 34.98 -3.99
N TYR A 30 9.13 33.96 -3.17
CA TYR A 30 9.64 32.68 -3.63
C TYR A 30 8.71 31.52 -3.27
N CYS A 31 8.65 30.50 -4.12
CA CYS A 31 7.97 29.25 -3.80
C CYS A 31 8.85 28.36 -2.92
N LYS A 32 8.30 27.27 -2.36
CA LYS A 32 9.05 26.33 -1.51
C LYS A 32 10.33 25.77 -2.15
N LYS A 33 10.33 25.57 -3.47
CA LYS A 33 11.50 25.04 -4.20
C LYS A 33 12.60 26.08 -4.39
N HIS A 34 12.23 27.35 -4.51
CA HIS A 34 13.14 28.46 -4.83
C HIS A 34 13.37 29.37 -3.63
N LYS A 35 13.01 28.91 -2.42
CA LYS A 35 13.35 29.64 -1.20
C LYS A 35 14.85 29.49 -0.96
N GLU A 36 15.49 30.57 -0.55
CA GLU A 36 16.88 30.54 -0.12
C GLU A 36 16.98 30.09 1.35
N GLU A 37 18.22 29.92 1.80
CA GLU A 37 18.51 29.72 3.20
C GLU A 37 18.07 30.95 4.02
N GLY A 38 17.59 30.74 5.25
CA GLY A 38 17.04 31.81 6.07
C GLY A 38 15.62 32.30 5.68
N MET A 39 15.13 32.07 4.46
CA MET A 39 13.77 32.48 4.08
C MET A 39 12.68 31.68 4.81
N ILE A 40 11.69 32.41 5.34
CA ILE A 40 10.53 31.89 6.07
C ILE A 40 9.26 31.99 5.22
N ASN A 41 8.23 31.21 5.54
CA ASN A 41 6.95 31.34 4.88
C ASN A 41 6.16 32.50 5.52
N VAL A 42 6.18 33.66 4.85
CA VAL A 42 5.58 34.91 5.32
C VAL A 42 4.06 34.99 5.14
N THR A 43 3.47 34.04 4.41
CA THR A 43 2.00 33.95 4.24
C THR A 43 1.31 33.27 5.43
N ILE A 44 2.08 32.69 6.34
CA ILE A 44 1.56 32.07 7.57
C ILE A 44 1.15 33.17 8.55
N LYS A 45 -0.16 33.39 8.68
CA LYS A 45 -0.73 34.39 9.61
C LYS A 45 -0.69 33.99 11.09
N MET A 46 -0.61 32.68 11.38
CA MET A 46 -0.57 32.15 12.74
C MET A 46 0.64 31.26 12.92
N GLN A 47 1.44 31.53 13.93
CA GLN A 47 2.68 30.81 14.21
C GLN A 47 2.50 29.82 15.36
N CYS A 48 3.40 28.85 15.43
CA CYS A 48 3.44 27.91 16.53
C CYS A 48 3.76 28.65 17.83
N VAL A 49 3.09 28.29 18.91
CA VAL A 49 3.26 28.93 20.23
C VAL A 49 4.64 28.69 20.86
N PHE A 50 5.40 27.71 20.37
CA PHE A 50 6.75 27.46 20.86
C PHE A 50 7.68 28.61 20.46
N GLU A 51 8.42 29.14 21.41
CA GLU A 51 9.27 30.31 21.24
C GLU A 51 10.22 30.18 20.03
N GLY A 52 10.31 31.25 19.23
CA GLY A 52 11.09 31.28 17.99
C GLY A 52 10.54 30.45 16.82
N CYS A 53 9.42 29.72 16.96
CA CYS A 53 8.93 28.83 15.91
C CYS A 53 8.00 29.50 14.90
N LYS A 54 8.54 29.82 13.71
CA LYS A 54 7.77 30.44 12.59
C LYS A 54 6.93 29.44 11.77
N ARG A 55 6.74 28.21 12.25
CA ARG A 55 5.98 27.18 11.52
C ARG A 55 4.49 27.33 11.78
N GLN A 56 3.67 27.09 10.75
CA GLN A 56 2.22 27.05 10.91
C GLN A 56 1.82 25.96 11.93
N PRO A 57 0.98 26.30 12.92
CA PRO A 57 0.46 25.32 13.85
C PRO A 57 -0.68 24.53 13.20
N TYR A 58 -0.75 23.26 13.58
CA TYR A 58 -1.76 22.31 13.15
C TYR A 58 -2.36 21.54 14.31
N TYR A 59 -1.65 21.45 15.44
CA TYR A 59 -1.95 20.54 16.52
C TYR A 59 -2.39 21.29 17.78
N ASN A 60 -3.30 20.66 18.53
CA ASN A 60 -3.67 21.02 19.89
C ASN A 60 -4.31 19.81 20.58
N TYR A 61 -4.71 19.96 21.84
CA TYR A 61 -5.49 18.95 22.55
C TYR A 61 -6.94 18.89 22.06
N GLU A 62 -7.62 17.81 22.44
CA GLU A 62 -9.04 17.63 22.15
C GLU A 62 -9.88 18.75 22.80
N GLY A 63 -10.98 19.14 22.15
CA GLY A 63 -11.83 20.26 22.58
C GLY A 63 -11.31 21.65 22.21
N GLU A 64 -10.00 21.80 22.01
CA GLU A 64 -9.40 23.10 21.72
C GLU A 64 -9.59 23.54 20.25
N PRO A 65 -10.28 24.67 19.99
CA PRO A 65 -10.59 25.09 18.63
C PRO A 65 -9.40 25.72 17.90
N ARG A 66 -8.36 26.16 18.64
CA ARG A 66 -7.20 26.85 18.10
C ARG A 66 -6.05 25.88 17.84
N ARG A 67 -5.37 26.05 16.71
CA ARG A 67 -4.12 25.34 16.41
C ARG A 67 -2.97 26.08 17.09
N LEU A 68 -2.24 25.41 17.99
CA LEU A 68 -1.12 26.04 18.74
C LEU A 68 0.25 25.47 18.39
N TYR A 69 0.32 24.18 18.06
CA TYR A 69 1.60 23.48 17.89
C TYR A 69 1.82 23.05 16.44
N CYS A 70 3.03 23.23 15.93
CA CYS A 70 3.43 22.67 14.63
C CYS A 70 3.77 21.17 14.77
N ARG A 71 3.99 20.47 13.65
CA ARG A 71 4.34 19.04 13.67
C ARG A 71 5.61 18.70 14.47
N LYS A 72 6.58 19.62 14.55
CA LYS A 72 7.83 19.41 15.32
C LYS A 72 7.60 19.56 16.83
N HIS A 73 6.66 20.40 17.23
CA HIS A 73 6.35 20.69 18.63
C HIS A 73 5.04 20.01 19.07
N LYS A 74 4.61 18.98 18.34
CA LYS A 74 3.47 18.16 18.70
C LYS A 74 3.85 17.33 19.94
N LYS A 75 3.13 17.51 21.04
CA LYS A 75 3.27 16.67 22.24
C LYS A 75 2.42 15.40 22.12
N GLU A 76 2.66 14.44 23.00
CA GLU A 76 1.80 13.29 23.17
C GLU A 76 0.37 13.74 23.51
N GLY A 77 -0.63 13.00 23.01
CA GLY A 77 -2.05 13.37 23.15
C GLY A 77 -2.56 14.47 22.21
N MET A 78 -1.70 15.26 21.56
CA MET A 78 -2.18 16.31 20.64
C MET A 78 -2.68 15.75 19.31
N MET A 79 -3.78 16.31 18.80
CA MET A 79 -4.41 15.97 17.52
C MET A 79 -4.34 17.14 16.54
N ASN A 80 -4.48 16.87 15.24
CA ASN A 80 -4.52 17.92 14.22
C ASN A 80 -5.90 18.59 14.22
N VAL A 81 -5.98 19.85 14.69
CA VAL A 81 -7.23 20.61 14.84
C VAL A 81 -7.78 21.09 13.49
N LYS A 82 -6.98 21.07 12.40
CA LYS A 82 -7.41 21.60 11.08
C LYS A 82 -8.55 20.82 10.42
N LEU A 83 -9.06 19.77 11.05
CA LEU A 83 -10.19 19.01 10.53
C LEU A 83 -11.36 19.16 11.49
N ASN A 84 -12.11 20.26 11.35
CA ASN A 84 -13.48 20.37 11.86
C ASN A 84 -14.42 19.32 11.24
N ILE A 85 -13.91 18.54 10.27
CA ILE A 85 -14.59 17.39 9.68
C ILE A 85 -14.15 16.16 10.49
N ARG A 86 -14.98 15.80 11.47
CA ARG A 86 -14.84 14.59 12.27
C ARG A 86 -15.85 13.55 11.81
N CYS A 87 -15.52 12.29 12.02
CA CYS A 87 -16.47 11.20 11.83
C CYS A 87 -17.71 11.45 12.69
N ALA A 88 -18.90 11.28 12.10
CA ALA A 88 -20.18 11.53 12.76
C ALA A 88 -20.44 10.61 13.97
N PHE A 89 -19.78 9.46 14.01
CA PHE A 89 -19.80 8.59 15.19
C PHE A 89 -19.27 9.31 16.44
N ASN A 90 -20.06 9.30 17.51
CA ASN A 90 -19.77 10.03 18.75
C ASN A 90 -18.39 9.64 19.32
N GLY A 91 -17.59 10.63 19.71
CA GLY A 91 -16.22 10.45 20.22
C GLY A 91 -15.18 10.06 19.16
N CYS A 92 -15.53 9.97 17.87
CA CYS A 92 -14.56 9.59 16.85
C CYS A 92 -13.75 10.79 16.33
N ILE A 93 -12.45 10.81 16.61
CA ILE A 93 -11.52 11.85 16.15
C ILE A 93 -10.93 11.60 14.74
N LYS A 94 -11.35 10.53 14.06
CA LYS A 94 -10.83 10.21 12.72
C LYS A 94 -11.47 11.10 11.68
N ILE A 95 -10.67 11.48 10.68
CA ILE A 95 -11.16 12.18 9.49
C ILE A 95 -12.12 11.24 8.75
N PRO A 96 -13.38 11.64 8.54
CA PRO A 96 -14.28 10.86 7.75
C PRO A 96 -13.93 10.99 6.28
N TYR A 97 -14.13 9.90 5.56
CA TYR A 97 -13.97 9.84 4.11
C TYR A 97 -14.99 8.93 3.45
N CYS A 98 -15.79 8.21 4.25
CA CYS A 98 -16.84 7.34 3.80
C CYS A 98 -18.18 8.07 3.83
N ASN A 99 -18.99 7.91 2.79
CA ASN A 99 -20.40 8.30 2.74
C ASN A 99 -21.10 7.47 1.65
N HIS A 100 -22.40 7.66 1.43
CA HIS A 100 -23.11 7.01 0.33
C HIS A 100 -22.69 7.56 -1.04
N GLU A 101 -22.97 6.81 -2.10
CA GLU A 101 -22.71 7.24 -3.48
C GLU A 101 -23.45 8.55 -3.81
N GLY A 102 -22.81 9.44 -4.59
CA GLY A 102 -23.33 10.78 -4.91
C GLY A 102 -22.96 11.88 -3.90
N GLU A 103 -22.63 11.51 -2.66
CA GLU A 103 -22.18 12.47 -1.65
C GLU A 103 -20.76 12.97 -1.92
N THR A 104 -20.47 14.23 -1.59
CA THR A 104 -19.14 14.84 -1.84
C THR A 104 -18.31 15.03 -0.57
N LYS A 105 -18.92 14.85 0.60
CA LYS A 105 -18.30 15.00 1.91
C LYS A 105 -18.32 13.66 2.65
N GLY A 106 -17.17 13.27 3.20
CA GLY A 106 -17.11 12.10 4.08
C GLY A 106 -17.87 12.36 5.38
N LEU A 107 -18.72 11.43 5.78
CA LEU A 107 -19.48 11.47 7.03
C LEU A 107 -18.87 10.54 8.09
N TYR A 108 -18.39 9.37 7.69
CA TYR A 108 -17.78 8.38 8.58
C TYR A 108 -16.34 8.05 8.21
N CYS A 109 -15.57 7.58 9.19
CA CYS A 109 -14.25 7.01 8.94
C CYS A 109 -14.36 5.53 8.56
N GLY A 110 -13.31 4.93 7.98
CA GLY A 110 -13.36 3.52 7.57
C GLY A 110 -13.67 2.49 8.67
N LYS A 111 -13.50 2.83 9.96
CA LYS A 111 -13.91 1.94 11.07
C LYS A 111 -15.41 2.02 11.38
N HIS A 112 -16.03 3.16 11.10
CA HIS A 112 -17.45 3.41 11.32
C HIS A 112 -18.19 3.48 9.99
N LYS A 113 -17.63 2.83 8.96
CA LYS A 113 -18.23 2.73 7.64
C LYS A 113 -19.36 1.71 7.75
N GLU A 114 -20.56 2.10 7.41
CA GLU A 114 -21.72 1.20 7.33
C GLU A 114 -21.76 0.48 5.98
N GLU A 115 -22.61 -0.54 5.87
CA GLU A 115 -22.82 -1.27 4.63
C GLU A 115 -23.30 -0.31 3.52
N GLY A 116 -22.80 -0.50 2.30
CA GLY A 116 -23.10 0.38 1.16
C GLY A 116 -22.36 1.73 1.13
N MET A 117 -21.64 2.16 2.18
CA MET A 117 -20.85 3.40 2.12
C MET A 117 -19.55 3.25 1.30
N ILE A 118 -19.19 4.26 0.51
CA ILE A 118 -17.98 4.32 -0.32
C ILE A 118 -17.06 5.47 0.11
N ASN A 119 -15.80 5.45 -0.35
CA ASN A 119 -14.91 6.60 -0.15
C ASN A 119 -15.28 7.75 -1.10
N VAL A 120 -15.90 8.81 -0.57
CA VAL A 120 -16.39 9.95 -1.37
C VAL A 120 -15.37 11.08 -1.52
N ILE A 121 -14.31 11.08 -0.72
CA ILE A 121 -13.27 12.12 -0.78
C ILE A 121 -12.26 11.81 -1.88
N LYS A 122 -11.93 10.52 -2.07
CA LYS A 122 -11.11 10.10 -3.21
C LYS A 122 -12.00 10.04 -4.44
N LYS A 123 -11.73 10.91 -5.42
CA LYS A 123 -12.38 10.82 -6.73
C LYS A 123 -12.19 9.41 -7.28
N PRO A 124 -13.28 8.67 -7.52
CA PRO A 124 -13.19 7.31 -8.00
C PRO A 124 -12.84 7.30 -9.50
N CYS A 125 -12.78 6.12 -10.07
CA CYS A 125 -12.67 5.93 -11.51
C CYS A 125 -13.74 6.74 -12.25
N LEU A 126 -13.37 7.35 -13.37
CA LEU A 126 -14.27 8.15 -14.22
C LEU A 126 -15.33 7.33 -14.96
N PHE A 127 -15.24 6.00 -14.89
CA PHE A 127 -16.28 5.12 -15.41
C PHE A 127 -17.48 5.12 -14.46
N ASP A 128 -18.67 5.25 -15.03
CA ASP A 128 -19.92 5.40 -14.28
C ASP A 128 -20.18 4.21 -13.35
N GLY A 129 -20.60 4.49 -12.11
CA GLY A 129 -20.80 3.49 -11.05
C GLY A 129 -19.54 2.76 -10.55
N CYS A 130 -18.32 3.15 -10.97
CA CYS A 130 -17.11 2.50 -10.51
C CYS A 130 -16.51 3.16 -9.27
N SER A 131 -16.43 2.47 -8.14
CA SER A 131 -15.81 2.96 -6.89
C SER A 131 -14.30 2.68 -6.75
N LYS A 132 -13.67 2.07 -7.76
CA LYS A 132 -12.24 1.70 -7.71
C LYS A 132 -11.33 2.93 -7.81
N THR A 133 -10.17 2.88 -7.15
CA THR A 133 -9.19 3.98 -7.20
C THR A 133 -8.60 4.11 -8.61
N PRO A 134 -8.62 5.31 -9.21
CA PRO A 134 -8.06 5.51 -10.53
C PRO A 134 -6.54 5.67 -10.49
N ASN A 135 -5.85 4.84 -11.27
CA ASN A 135 -4.40 4.84 -11.40
C ASN A 135 -3.94 5.01 -12.86
N TYR A 136 -4.84 4.85 -13.83
CA TYR A 136 -4.53 4.83 -15.26
C TYR A 136 -4.98 6.13 -15.93
N ASN A 137 -4.16 6.61 -16.85
CA ASN A 137 -4.45 7.74 -17.73
C ASN A 137 -3.52 7.66 -18.96
N ASP A 138 -3.59 8.64 -19.84
CA ASP A 138 -2.69 8.78 -20.97
C ASP A 138 -1.23 9.01 -20.51
N GLU A 139 -0.28 8.72 -21.40
CA GLU A 139 1.13 8.93 -21.11
C GLU A 139 1.44 10.44 -20.89
N GLY A 140 2.31 10.74 -19.92
CA GLY A 140 2.63 12.13 -19.53
C GLY A 140 1.70 12.72 -18.46
N GLU A 141 0.51 12.16 -18.26
CA GLU A 141 -0.42 12.64 -17.23
C GLU A 141 0.03 12.27 -15.81
N THR A 142 -0.32 13.10 -14.82
CA THR A 142 0.05 12.88 -13.39
C THR A 142 -1.13 12.45 -12.52
N LYS A 143 -2.35 12.57 -13.04
CA LYS A 143 -3.60 12.19 -12.37
C LYS A 143 -4.15 10.94 -13.03
N GLY A 144 -4.44 9.92 -12.24
CA GLY A 144 -5.16 8.74 -12.73
C GLY A 144 -6.62 9.12 -12.89
N LEU A 145 -7.23 8.71 -13.99
CA LEU A 145 -8.66 8.91 -14.29
C LEU A 145 -9.43 7.59 -14.26
N TYR A 146 -8.79 6.49 -14.63
CA TYR A 146 -9.42 5.17 -14.74
C TYR A 146 -8.77 4.13 -13.82
N CYS A 147 -9.53 3.13 -13.38
CA CYS A 147 -8.99 1.95 -12.70
C CYS A 147 -8.39 0.97 -13.72
N PHE A 148 -7.85 -0.17 -13.26
CA PHE A 148 -7.24 -1.15 -14.17
C PHE A 148 -8.24 -1.75 -15.16
N GLU A 149 -9.47 -2.02 -14.72
CA GLU A 149 -10.51 -2.63 -15.54
C GLU A 149 -11.13 -1.67 -16.54
N HIS A 150 -11.21 -0.38 -16.19
CA HIS A 150 -11.79 0.65 -17.04
C HIS A 150 -10.75 1.49 -17.79
N LYS A 151 -9.48 1.06 -17.79
CA LYS A 151 -8.46 1.74 -18.59
C LYS A 151 -8.76 1.50 -20.07
N LYS A 152 -8.66 2.55 -20.88
CA LYS A 152 -8.74 2.42 -22.34
C LYS A 152 -7.45 1.80 -22.89
N GLU A 153 -7.50 1.28 -24.12
CA GLU A 153 -6.28 0.89 -24.81
C GLU A 153 -5.29 2.07 -24.89
N GLY A 154 -3.99 1.77 -24.78
CA GLY A 154 -2.93 2.78 -24.69
C GLY A 154 -2.77 3.45 -23.32
N MET A 155 -3.75 3.40 -22.42
CA MET A 155 -3.61 4.00 -21.09
C MET A 155 -2.62 3.25 -20.19
N VAL A 156 -1.87 4.02 -19.43
CA VAL A 156 -0.73 3.59 -18.62
C VAL A 156 -0.93 3.98 -17.15
N ASN A 157 -0.34 3.23 -16.22
CA ASN A 157 -0.46 3.53 -14.80
C ASN A 157 0.38 4.78 -14.44
N VAL A 158 -0.26 5.91 -14.18
CA VAL A 158 0.40 7.22 -13.91
C VAL A 158 0.69 7.45 -12.42
N LYS A 159 0.26 6.54 -11.54
CA LYS A 159 0.52 6.63 -10.10
C LYS A 159 1.72 5.83 -9.64
N THR A 160 2.05 4.74 -10.34
CA THR A 160 3.29 3.99 -10.10
C THR A 160 4.50 4.75 -10.62
N LYS A 161 5.59 4.72 -9.85
CA LYS A 161 6.87 5.29 -10.32
C LYS A 161 7.32 4.54 -11.57
N ARG A 162 7.79 5.28 -12.58
CA ARG A 162 8.33 4.74 -13.82
C ARG A 162 9.82 4.97 -13.92
N CYS A 163 10.46 4.18 -14.78
CA CYS A 163 11.81 4.46 -15.24
C CYS A 163 11.89 5.89 -15.78
N VAL A 164 12.99 6.59 -15.50
CA VAL A 164 13.25 7.96 -15.97
C VAL A 164 13.51 8.03 -17.48
N PHE A 165 13.81 6.90 -18.13
CA PHE A 165 13.98 6.86 -19.57
C PHE A 165 12.65 7.16 -20.29
N GLU A 166 12.68 8.06 -21.26
CA GLU A 166 11.49 8.51 -21.98
C GLU A 166 10.79 7.33 -22.69
N GLY A 167 9.45 7.30 -22.61
CA GLY A 167 8.64 6.19 -23.14
C GLY A 167 8.72 4.87 -22.35
N CYS A 168 9.51 4.79 -21.27
CA CYS A 168 9.65 3.55 -20.52
C CYS A 168 8.57 3.37 -19.44
N ASN A 169 7.72 2.37 -19.63
CA ASN A 169 6.65 2.01 -18.69
C ASN A 169 7.05 0.97 -17.63
N LYS A 170 8.34 0.60 -17.55
CA LYS A 170 8.83 -0.40 -16.61
C LYS A 170 9.06 0.20 -15.22
N TRP A 171 8.84 -0.62 -14.19
CA TRP A 171 9.09 -0.25 -12.81
C TRP A 171 10.60 0.01 -12.61
N PRO A 172 11.01 1.15 -12.01
CA PRO A 172 12.41 1.42 -11.75
C PRO A 172 12.90 0.64 -10.53
N SER A 173 14.02 -0.05 -10.67
CA SER A 173 14.67 -0.85 -9.62
C SER A 173 16.17 -0.57 -9.49
N TYR A 174 16.74 0.28 -10.34
CA TYR A 174 18.17 0.58 -10.40
C TYR A 174 18.45 2.07 -10.19
N ASN A 175 19.60 2.36 -9.59
CA ASN A 175 20.22 3.67 -9.49
C ASN A 175 21.70 3.50 -9.11
N TYR A 176 22.45 4.59 -8.97
CA TYR A 176 23.83 4.56 -8.49
C TYR A 176 23.94 4.20 -7.00
N GLU A 177 25.12 3.74 -6.59
CA GLU A 177 25.41 3.41 -5.19
C GLU A 177 25.14 4.61 -4.26
N GLY A 178 24.51 4.35 -3.11
CA GLY A 178 24.11 5.38 -2.14
C GLY A 178 22.74 6.03 -2.37
N GLU A 179 22.16 5.89 -3.57
CA GLU A 179 20.85 6.45 -3.87
C GLU A 179 19.70 5.62 -3.27
N THR A 180 18.72 6.31 -2.69
CA THR A 180 17.56 5.67 -2.03
C THR A 180 16.33 5.54 -2.93
N LYS A 181 16.34 6.22 -4.08
CA LYS A 181 15.27 6.18 -5.07
C LYS A 181 15.69 5.32 -6.24
N CYS A 182 14.84 4.40 -6.66
CA CYS A 182 15.00 3.71 -7.92
C CYS A 182 14.58 4.66 -9.07
N LEU A 183 15.44 4.83 -10.07
CA LEU A 183 15.19 5.71 -11.22
C LEU A 183 15.16 4.95 -12.54
N TYR A 184 15.87 3.83 -12.67
CA TYR A 184 16.00 3.09 -13.92
C TYR A 184 15.46 1.67 -13.79
N CYS A 185 14.87 1.12 -14.85
CA CYS A 185 14.54 -0.30 -14.91
C CYS A 185 15.79 -1.13 -15.24
N SER A 186 15.66 -2.46 -15.30
CA SER A 186 16.77 -3.35 -15.64
C SER A 186 17.35 -3.11 -17.03
N GLU A 187 16.51 -2.70 -17.99
CA GLU A 187 16.93 -2.47 -19.38
C GLU A 187 17.57 -1.11 -19.59
N HIS A 188 17.11 -0.08 -18.88
CA HIS A 188 17.69 1.25 -18.93
C HIS A 188 18.71 1.48 -17.81
N LYS A 189 19.20 0.40 -17.20
CA LYS A 189 20.29 0.42 -16.23
C LYS A 189 21.57 0.85 -16.96
N LYS A 190 22.20 1.93 -16.51
CA LYS A 190 23.51 2.35 -17.02
C LYS A 190 24.64 1.57 -16.34
N GLU A 191 25.82 1.59 -16.96
CA GLU A 191 27.03 1.05 -16.37
C GLU A 191 27.28 1.67 -14.97
N GLY A 192 27.71 0.84 -14.01
CA GLY A 192 27.90 1.24 -12.62
C GLY A 192 26.63 1.37 -11.76
N MET A 193 25.41 1.27 -12.34
CA MET A 193 24.19 1.25 -11.52
C MET A 193 24.01 -0.09 -10.80
N ILE A 194 23.38 -0.07 -9.62
CA ILE A 194 23.04 -1.24 -8.82
C ILE A 194 21.53 -1.32 -8.59
N GLY A 195 21.04 -2.52 -8.29
CA GLY A 195 19.64 -2.70 -7.90
C GLY A 195 19.38 -2.06 -6.52
N VAL A 196 18.61 -0.98 -6.48
CA VAL A 196 18.19 -0.30 -5.25
C VAL A 196 17.07 -1.13 -4.60
N LYS A 197 17.47 -2.16 -3.85
CA LYS A 197 16.54 -2.91 -2.97
C LYS A 197 16.40 -2.17 -1.64
N ASN A 198 15.19 -2.21 -1.07
CA ASN A 198 14.90 -1.60 0.23
C ASN A 198 15.92 -2.07 1.29
N ASN A 199 16.66 -1.09 1.84
CA ASN A 199 17.64 -1.19 2.92
C ASN A 199 18.92 -1.96 2.55
N ILE A 200 19.90 -1.21 2.02
CA ILE A 200 21.30 -1.62 1.86
C ILE A 200 22.00 -1.51 3.23
N CYS A 201 23.08 -2.25 3.42
CA CYS A 201 23.93 -2.13 4.61
C CYS A 201 24.46 -0.70 4.77
N LYS A 202 24.34 -0.13 5.99
CA LYS A 202 24.82 1.21 6.33
C LYS A 202 26.35 1.33 6.34
N TYR A 203 27.06 0.20 6.45
CA TYR A 203 28.52 0.17 6.39
C TYR A 203 29.03 0.72 5.05
N LYS A 204 29.98 1.66 5.09
CA LYS A 204 30.51 2.37 3.92
C LYS A 204 31.08 1.36 2.89
N GLY A 205 30.66 1.48 1.63
CA GLY A 205 31.08 0.59 0.54
C GLY A 205 30.49 -0.82 0.58
N CYS A 206 29.47 -1.07 1.41
CA CYS A 206 28.81 -2.36 1.46
C CYS A 206 27.51 -2.39 0.66
N ASN A 207 27.54 -3.08 -0.48
CA ASN A 207 26.37 -3.29 -1.33
C ASN A 207 25.51 -4.52 -0.94
N ARG A 208 25.78 -5.14 0.21
CA ARG A 208 24.96 -6.27 0.70
C ARG A 208 23.66 -5.74 1.31
N MET A 209 22.58 -6.48 1.09
CA MET A 209 21.28 -6.18 1.69
C MET A 209 21.38 -6.19 3.22
N SER A 210 20.82 -5.17 3.88
CA SER A 210 20.76 -5.17 5.34
C SER A 210 19.75 -6.19 5.83
N SER A 211 20.08 -6.87 6.92
CA SER A 211 19.25 -7.85 7.61
C SER A 211 19.27 -7.65 9.13
N CYS A 212 20.26 -6.92 9.64
CA CYS A 212 20.59 -6.83 11.05
C CYS A 212 20.35 -5.43 11.62
N ASN A 213 19.87 -5.37 12.86
CA ASN A 213 19.81 -4.17 13.70
C ASN A 213 19.72 -4.57 15.19
N TYR A 214 19.76 -3.62 16.11
CA TYR A 214 19.51 -3.87 17.54
C TYR A 214 18.06 -4.28 17.82
N LYS A 215 17.88 -5.01 18.93
CA LYS A 215 16.56 -5.45 19.42
C LYS A 215 15.60 -4.26 19.56
N GLY A 216 14.35 -4.42 19.12
CA GLY A 216 13.33 -3.37 19.16
C GLY A 216 13.18 -2.54 17.87
N HIS A 217 14.14 -2.61 16.94
CA HIS A 217 14.03 -1.91 15.65
C HIS A 217 13.49 -2.82 14.54
N THR A 218 12.49 -2.35 13.80
CA THR A 218 11.87 -3.08 12.68
C THR A 218 12.56 -2.87 11.33
N LYS A 219 13.42 -1.85 11.22
CA LYS A 219 14.23 -1.58 10.01
C LYS A 219 15.62 -2.18 10.16
N SER A 220 16.06 -2.97 9.19
CA SER A 220 17.43 -3.47 9.14
C SER A 220 18.41 -2.38 8.69
N LEU A 221 19.58 -2.31 9.34
CA LEU A 221 20.62 -1.32 9.05
C LEU A 221 21.90 -1.95 8.52
N TYR A 222 22.30 -3.14 8.98
CA TYR A 222 23.56 -3.78 8.59
C TYR A 222 23.32 -5.15 7.94
N CYS A 223 24.23 -5.62 7.08
CA CYS A 223 24.17 -6.99 6.58
C CYS A 223 24.77 -7.96 7.61
N ALA A 224 24.61 -9.27 7.40
CA ALA A 224 25.16 -10.28 8.31
C ALA A 224 26.68 -10.17 8.52
N LYS A 225 27.43 -9.72 7.51
CA LYS A 225 28.90 -9.53 7.59
C LYS A 225 29.29 -8.30 8.43
N HIS A 226 28.50 -7.23 8.38
CA HIS A 226 28.73 -5.99 9.13
C HIS A 226 27.85 -5.92 10.37
N LYS A 227 27.46 -7.07 10.90
CA LYS A 227 26.68 -7.20 12.12
C LYS A 227 27.60 -6.89 13.31
N GLU A 228 27.27 -5.86 14.07
CA GLU A 228 28.00 -5.52 15.30
C GLU A 228 27.55 -6.41 16.49
N LYS A 229 28.35 -6.42 17.56
CA LYS A 229 28.04 -7.16 18.80
C LYS A 229 26.69 -6.68 19.34
N GLY A 230 25.79 -7.61 19.63
CA GLY A 230 24.43 -7.32 20.12
C GLY A 230 23.39 -7.04 19.03
N MET A 231 23.78 -6.90 17.75
CA MET A 231 22.80 -6.81 16.66
C MET A 231 22.18 -8.18 16.37
N ILE A 232 20.93 -8.18 15.90
CA ILE A 232 20.17 -9.38 15.55
C ILE A 232 19.62 -9.26 14.13
N ASN A 233 19.31 -10.37 13.47
CA ASN A 233 18.50 -10.31 12.26
C ASN A 233 17.08 -9.82 12.62
N VAL A 234 16.65 -8.71 12.03
CA VAL A 234 15.33 -8.07 12.26
C VAL A 234 14.37 -8.26 11.09
N LYS A 235 14.84 -8.83 9.96
CA LYS A 235 13.99 -9.17 8.82
C LYS A 235 13.19 -10.44 9.05
N ASN A 236 13.78 -11.43 9.73
CA ASN A 236 13.08 -12.65 10.08
C ASN A 236 12.34 -12.47 11.41
N LYS A 237 11.06 -12.84 11.44
CA LYS A 237 10.28 -12.92 12.69
C LYS A 237 10.99 -13.89 13.63
N LYS A 238 10.98 -13.59 14.93
CA LYS A 238 11.62 -14.39 15.97
C LYS A 238 10.57 -15.03 16.87
N CYS A 239 10.95 -16.14 17.49
CA CYS A 239 10.27 -16.67 18.66
C CYS A 239 10.00 -15.55 19.68
N ARG A 240 8.80 -15.55 20.25
CA ARG A 240 8.34 -14.61 21.27
C ARG A 240 9.02 -14.83 22.61
N PHE A 241 9.60 -16.01 22.84
CA PHE A 241 10.39 -16.28 24.03
C PHE A 241 11.61 -15.37 24.11
N ASP A 242 11.83 -14.77 25.29
CA ASP A 242 12.88 -13.78 25.43
C ASP A 242 14.27 -14.40 25.26
N GLY A 243 15.16 -13.69 24.58
CA GLY A 243 16.49 -14.20 24.21
C GLY A 243 16.52 -15.24 23.08
N CYS A 244 15.37 -15.74 22.61
CA CYS A 244 15.36 -16.71 21.51
C CYS A 244 15.56 -16.03 20.14
N SER A 245 16.46 -16.60 19.32
CA SER A 245 16.74 -16.13 17.96
C SER A 245 16.19 -17.04 16.85
N LYS A 246 15.54 -18.15 17.22
CA LYS A 246 14.98 -19.13 16.29
C LYS A 246 13.73 -18.60 15.61
N ILE A 247 13.49 -19.09 14.40
CA ILE A 247 12.30 -18.74 13.60
C ILE A 247 11.08 -19.36 14.29
N PRO A 248 10.00 -18.58 14.52
CA PRO A 248 8.81 -19.11 15.13
C PRO A 248 8.01 -19.92 14.12
N CYS A 249 7.67 -21.14 14.48
CA CYS A 249 6.83 -22.06 13.71
C CYS A 249 5.60 -22.54 14.48
N TYR A 250 5.53 -22.38 15.81
CA TYR A 250 4.44 -22.87 16.65
C TYR A 250 3.54 -21.74 17.15
N ASN A 251 2.23 -22.02 17.27
CA ASN A 251 1.28 -21.13 17.94
C ASN A 251 0.09 -21.91 18.51
N ARG A 252 -0.77 -21.25 19.28
CA ARG A 252 -2.02 -21.83 19.80
C ARG A 252 -3.04 -22.07 18.68
N GLU A 253 -3.99 -22.95 18.98
CA GLU A 253 -5.16 -23.22 18.14
C GLU A 253 -5.89 -21.93 17.71
N GLY A 254 -6.40 -21.90 16.47
CA GLY A 254 -7.07 -20.74 15.88
C GLY A 254 -6.14 -19.60 15.40
N GLN A 255 -4.85 -19.64 15.72
CA GLN A 255 -3.88 -18.65 15.23
C GLN A 255 -3.29 -19.07 13.88
N THR A 256 -2.84 -18.11 13.05
CA THR A 256 -2.37 -18.40 11.68
C THR A 256 -0.88 -18.16 11.44
N LYS A 257 -0.17 -17.59 12.42
CA LYS A 257 1.26 -17.26 12.32
C LYS A 257 2.02 -17.90 13.46
N GLY A 258 3.18 -18.52 13.19
CA GLY A 258 4.07 -18.97 14.26
C GLY A 258 4.50 -17.82 15.17
N LEU A 259 4.40 -18.01 16.48
CA LEU A 259 4.90 -17.10 17.51
C LEU A 259 6.06 -17.70 18.31
N TYR A 260 6.17 -19.02 18.40
CA TYR A 260 7.19 -19.72 19.17
C TYR A 260 7.99 -20.68 18.28
N CYS A 261 9.25 -20.95 18.59
CA CYS A 261 9.99 -22.01 17.89
C CYS A 261 9.73 -23.38 18.53
N ALA A 262 10.21 -24.46 17.90
CA ALA A 262 10.03 -25.82 18.41
C ALA A 262 10.45 -26.02 19.87
N GLU A 263 11.53 -25.38 20.30
CA GLU A 263 12.03 -25.47 21.68
C GLU A 263 11.22 -24.67 22.70
N HIS A 264 10.47 -23.66 22.25
CA HIS A 264 9.67 -22.81 23.11
C HIS A 264 8.17 -23.03 22.87
N ARG A 265 7.80 -24.18 22.30
CA ARG A 265 6.40 -24.55 22.15
C ARG A 265 5.85 -24.97 23.51
N GLU A 266 4.69 -24.45 23.89
CA GLU A 266 3.93 -24.93 25.03
C GLU A 266 3.11 -26.16 24.61
N GLU A 267 2.65 -26.94 25.59
CA GLU A 267 1.70 -28.03 25.35
C GLU A 267 0.43 -27.50 24.66
N GLY A 268 -0.05 -28.23 23.66
CA GLY A 268 -1.18 -27.80 22.82
C GLY A 268 -0.85 -26.77 21.73
N MET A 269 0.41 -26.30 21.61
CA MET A 269 0.80 -25.48 20.46
C MET A 269 1.02 -26.31 19.19
N ILE A 270 0.61 -25.74 18.06
CA ILE A 270 0.58 -26.38 16.75
C ILE A 270 1.61 -25.76 15.83
N ASP A 271 2.31 -26.60 15.04
CA ASP A 271 3.18 -26.14 13.95
C ASP A 271 2.32 -25.49 12.85
N MET A 272 2.61 -24.22 12.58
CA MET A 272 1.93 -23.34 11.62
C MET A 272 2.58 -23.32 10.25
N ILE A 273 3.78 -23.91 10.10
CA ILE A 273 4.57 -23.90 8.88
C ILE A 273 4.53 -25.26 8.18
N ASN A 274 4.71 -26.35 8.93
CA ASN A 274 4.78 -27.71 8.39
C ASN A 274 3.53 -28.55 8.69
N LYS A 275 2.37 -27.90 8.83
CA LYS A 275 1.13 -28.57 9.22
C LYS A 275 0.66 -29.54 8.13
N LYS A 276 0.81 -30.84 8.38
CA LYS A 276 0.34 -31.91 7.48
C LYS A 276 -1.07 -32.41 7.80
N THR A 277 -1.57 -32.12 9.00
CA THR A 277 -2.82 -32.66 9.54
C THR A 277 -3.72 -31.57 10.10
N CYS A 278 -5.02 -31.83 10.09
CA CYS A 278 -6.06 -30.95 10.61
C CYS A 278 -5.81 -30.56 12.08
N VAL A 279 -6.23 -29.35 12.47
CA VAL A 279 -6.14 -28.86 13.87
C VAL A 279 -6.84 -29.80 14.85
N PHE A 280 -7.99 -30.36 14.45
CA PHE A 280 -8.81 -31.18 15.33
C PHE A 280 -8.04 -32.41 15.83
N ASN A 281 -8.04 -32.62 17.15
CA ASN A 281 -7.31 -33.71 17.80
C ASN A 281 -7.71 -35.07 17.23
N GLY A 282 -6.71 -35.90 16.90
CA GLY A 282 -6.92 -37.21 16.29
C GLY A 282 -7.23 -37.20 14.79
N CYS A 283 -7.34 -36.04 14.14
CA CYS A 283 -7.61 -35.98 12.71
C CYS A 283 -6.33 -36.05 11.86
N SER A 284 -6.21 -37.09 11.03
CA SER A 284 -5.07 -37.29 10.11
C SER A 284 -5.25 -36.62 8.74
N LYS A 285 -6.39 -35.96 8.49
CA LYS A 285 -6.73 -35.36 7.19
C LYS A 285 -5.93 -34.09 6.93
N THR A 286 -5.52 -33.88 5.68
CA THR A 286 -4.76 -32.68 5.28
C THR A 286 -5.61 -31.41 5.47
N PRO A 287 -5.08 -30.38 6.14
CA PRO A 287 -5.82 -29.15 6.35
C PRO A 287 -5.78 -28.27 5.08
N ARG A 288 -6.96 -27.85 4.61
CA ARG A 288 -7.10 -27.00 3.42
C ARG A 288 -7.98 -25.77 3.65
N TYR A 289 -8.74 -25.75 4.74
CA TYR A 289 -9.76 -24.76 5.03
C TYR A 289 -9.31 -23.80 6.13
N ASN A 290 -9.66 -22.52 5.97
CA ASN A 290 -9.47 -21.45 6.94
C ASN A 290 -10.37 -20.25 6.60
N ASN A 291 -10.31 -19.19 7.40
CA ASN A 291 -11.02 -17.95 7.16
C ASN A 291 -10.52 -17.19 5.92
N GLU A 292 -11.41 -16.42 5.31
CA GLU A 292 -11.10 -15.60 4.14
C GLU A 292 -9.98 -14.59 4.44
N GLY A 293 -8.95 -14.54 3.57
CA GLY A 293 -7.76 -13.70 3.75
C GLY A 293 -6.58 -14.41 4.40
N GLU A 294 -6.77 -15.58 4.99
CA GLU A 294 -5.68 -16.42 5.49
C GLU A 294 -5.06 -17.24 4.35
N THR A 295 -3.76 -17.56 4.47
CA THR A 295 -3.01 -18.28 3.42
C THR A 295 -2.65 -19.71 3.81
N THR A 296 -2.94 -20.12 5.05
CA THR A 296 -2.56 -21.42 5.62
C THR A 296 -3.81 -22.21 5.95
N GLY A 297 -3.93 -23.43 5.42
CA GLY A 297 -5.01 -24.34 5.77
C GLY A 297 -4.87 -24.84 7.21
N LEU A 298 -5.95 -24.79 7.98
CA LEU A 298 -5.99 -25.26 9.38
C LEU A 298 -6.94 -26.44 9.54
N TYR A 299 -8.08 -26.42 8.87
CA TYR A 299 -9.12 -27.41 9.02
C TYR A 299 -9.23 -28.29 7.78
N CYS A 300 -9.62 -29.56 7.94
CA CYS A 300 -10.05 -30.38 6.82
C CYS A 300 -11.50 -30.05 6.43
N ALA A 301 -12.03 -30.68 5.37
CA ALA A 301 -13.39 -30.41 4.91
C ALA A 301 -14.47 -30.73 5.95
N GLU A 302 -14.22 -31.70 6.83
CA GLU A 302 -15.16 -32.14 7.88
C GLU A 302 -15.09 -31.30 9.14
N HIS A 303 -13.92 -30.78 9.47
CA HIS A 303 -13.71 -29.96 10.66
C HIS A 303 -13.68 -28.46 10.37
N LYS A 304 -14.09 -28.04 9.16
CA LYS A 304 -14.22 -26.62 8.85
C LYS A 304 -15.50 -26.09 9.51
N GLU A 305 -15.43 -24.89 10.07
CA GLU A 305 -16.61 -24.17 10.55
C GLU A 305 -17.36 -23.51 9.39
N ASP A 306 -18.59 -23.05 9.67
CA ASP A 306 -19.36 -22.32 8.68
C ASP A 306 -18.66 -21.01 8.29
N GLY A 307 -18.71 -20.68 7.00
CA GLY A 307 -17.96 -19.54 6.44
C GLY A 307 -16.47 -19.78 6.14
N MET A 308 -15.86 -20.88 6.60
CA MET A 308 -14.46 -21.20 6.24
C MET A 308 -14.33 -21.64 4.76
N ILE A 309 -13.32 -21.10 4.08
CA ILE A 309 -13.02 -21.36 2.67
C ILE A 309 -11.77 -22.21 2.51
N ASN A 310 -11.62 -22.86 1.36
CA ASN A 310 -10.35 -23.50 1.01
C ASN A 310 -9.33 -22.41 0.66
N VAL A 311 -8.27 -22.27 1.48
CA VAL A 311 -7.26 -21.21 1.33
C VAL A 311 -6.01 -21.66 0.57
N ILE A 312 -5.88 -22.96 0.32
CA ILE A 312 -4.74 -23.55 -0.40
C ILE A 312 -4.92 -23.35 -1.90
N TYR A 313 -6.15 -23.53 -2.38
CA TYR A 313 -6.47 -23.30 -3.78
C TYR A 313 -7.04 -21.91 -3.99
N LYS A 314 -6.53 -21.20 -5.00
CA LYS A 314 -7.18 -19.95 -5.42
C LYS A 314 -8.55 -20.28 -6.02
N ALA A 315 -9.53 -19.44 -5.73
CA ALA A 315 -10.86 -19.55 -6.29
C ALA A 315 -10.86 -19.52 -7.82
N CYS A 316 -11.94 -20.03 -8.42
CA CYS A 316 -12.19 -19.91 -9.86
C CYS A 316 -12.07 -18.45 -10.32
N HIS A 317 -11.56 -18.24 -11.53
CA HIS A 317 -11.34 -16.91 -12.11
C HIS A 317 -12.63 -16.10 -12.33
N TYR A 318 -13.80 -16.74 -12.30
CA TYR A 318 -15.08 -16.07 -12.47
C TYR A 318 -15.46 -15.32 -11.21
N ASP A 319 -15.87 -14.07 -11.35
CA ASP A 319 -16.21 -13.21 -10.22
C ASP A 319 -17.34 -13.82 -9.36
N GLY A 320 -17.20 -13.72 -8.04
CA GLY A 320 -18.11 -14.35 -7.08
C GLY A 320 -18.04 -15.90 -7.00
N CYS A 321 -17.23 -16.58 -7.81
CA CYS A 321 -17.14 -18.03 -7.78
C CYS A 321 -16.12 -18.58 -6.76
N LYS A 322 -16.61 -19.13 -5.65
CA LYS A 322 -15.77 -19.74 -4.60
C LYS A 322 -15.35 -21.20 -4.87
N LYS A 323 -15.67 -21.76 -6.05
CA LYS A 323 -15.39 -23.18 -6.37
C LYS A 323 -13.91 -23.39 -6.71
N HIS A 324 -13.41 -24.58 -6.38
CA HIS A 324 -12.06 -25.02 -6.73
C HIS A 324 -11.89 -25.08 -8.26
N PRO A 325 -10.89 -24.38 -8.84
CA PRO A 325 -10.60 -24.50 -10.25
C PRO A 325 -9.72 -25.72 -10.53
N CYS A 326 -10.21 -26.58 -11.42
CA CYS A 326 -9.54 -27.80 -11.86
C CYS A 326 -9.26 -27.82 -13.37
N PHE A 327 -9.66 -26.79 -14.10
CA PHE A 327 -9.47 -26.66 -15.54
C PHE A 327 -8.74 -25.37 -15.87
N ASN A 328 -8.00 -25.38 -16.98
CA ASN A 328 -7.26 -24.22 -17.44
C ASN A 328 -7.19 -24.21 -18.97
N ASP A 329 -6.66 -23.10 -19.50
CA ASP A 329 -6.40 -22.94 -20.92
C ASP A 329 -5.08 -23.63 -21.31
N GLU A 330 -4.99 -24.05 -22.57
CA GLU A 330 -3.82 -24.71 -23.14
C GLU A 330 -2.57 -23.81 -22.98
N GLY A 331 -1.49 -24.35 -22.40
CA GLY A 331 -0.27 -23.60 -22.07
C GLY A 331 -0.19 -23.09 -20.63
N PHE A 332 -1.24 -23.21 -19.82
CA PHE A 332 -1.18 -22.94 -18.39
C PHE A 332 -1.07 -24.24 -17.58
N THR A 333 -0.33 -24.24 -16.48
CA THR A 333 -0.15 -25.43 -15.60
C THR A 333 -1.03 -25.38 -14.34
N ARG A 334 -1.70 -24.25 -14.10
CA ARG A 334 -2.54 -24.01 -12.93
C ARG A 334 -4.01 -23.96 -13.32
N GLY A 335 -4.89 -24.63 -12.55
CA GLY A 335 -6.34 -24.51 -12.71
C GLY A 335 -6.83 -23.06 -12.53
N LEU A 336 -7.59 -22.57 -13.52
CA LEU A 336 -8.22 -21.24 -13.57
C LEU A 336 -9.74 -21.31 -13.43
N TYR A 337 -10.38 -22.36 -13.95
CA TYR A 337 -11.82 -22.51 -14.00
C TYR A 337 -12.30 -23.75 -13.26
N CYS A 338 -13.44 -23.64 -12.58
CA CYS A 338 -14.16 -24.80 -12.06
C CYS A 338 -14.91 -25.53 -13.19
N LYS A 339 -15.42 -26.73 -12.93
CA LYS A 339 -16.12 -27.54 -13.94
C LYS A 339 -17.23 -26.77 -14.68
N LYS A 340 -18.07 -26.05 -13.93
CA LYS A 340 -19.15 -25.23 -14.50
C LYS A 340 -18.62 -24.14 -15.42
N HIS A 341 -17.65 -23.35 -14.96
CA HIS A 341 -17.13 -22.22 -15.74
C HIS A 341 -16.21 -22.63 -16.89
N LYS A 342 -15.67 -23.86 -16.87
CA LYS A 342 -15.04 -24.46 -18.06
C LYS A 342 -16.05 -24.60 -19.20
N GLU A 343 -17.23 -25.14 -18.90
CA GLU A 343 -18.27 -25.39 -19.90
C GLU A 343 -18.80 -24.07 -20.50
N GLU A 344 -18.95 -23.02 -19.67
CA GLU A 344 -19.32 -21.68 -20.12
C GLU A 344 -18.25 -21.04 -21.03
N VAL A 345 -16.98 -21.18 -20.68
CA VAL A 345 -15.85 -20.69 -21.52
C VAL A 345 -15.79 -21.45 -22.85
N ILE A 346 -15.96 -22.77 -22.84
CA ILE A 346 -15.98 -23.58 -24.07
C ILE A 346 -17.15 -23.18 -24.96
N TYR A 347 -18.34 -23.00 -24.39
CA TYR A 347 -19.52 -22.57 -25.12
C TYR A 347 -19.30 -21.19 -25.76
N ALA A 348 -18.76 -20.23 -25.01
CA ALA A 348 -18.42 -18.90 -25.53
C ALA A 348 -17.42 -18.96 -26.70
N ILE A 349 -16.39 -19.81 -26.61
CA ILE A 349 -15.42 -20.01 -27.70
C ILE A 349 -16.08 -20.58 -28.96
N ILE A 350 -16.96 -21.57 -28.81
CA ILE A 350 -17.70 -22.17 -29.93
C ILE A 350 -18.57 -21.12 -30.62
N VAL A 351 -19.32 -20.33 -29.85
CA VAL A 351 -20.17 -19.24 -30.38
C VAL A 351 -19.34 -18.15 -31.08
N MET A 352 -18.16 -17.79 -30.56
CA MET A 352 -17.28 -16.82 -31.23
C MET A 352 -16.68 -17.34 -32.54
N ARG A 353 -16.43 -18.65 -32.65
CA ARG A 353 -15.93 -19.26 -33.89
C ARG A 353 -17.02 -19.33 -34.96
N THR A 354 -18.23 -19.72 -34.59
CA THR A 354 -19.36 -19.79 -35.53
C THR A 354 -19.81 -18.41 -36.02
N THR A 355 -19.73 -17.38 -35.18
CA THR A 355 -20.04 -16.00 -35.60
C THR A 355 -18.98 -15.40 -36.52
N ARG A 356 -17.68 -15.73 -36.33
CA ARG A 356 -16.59 -15.35 -37.26
C ARG A 356 -16.72 -16.01 -38.64
N ASP A 357 -17.11 -17.28 -38.69
CA ASP A 357 -17.31 -17.99 -39.96
C ASP A 357 -18.51 -17.47 -40.75
N ILE A 358 -19.55 -16.97 -40.07
CA ILE A 358 -20.70 -16.34 -40.72
C ILE A 358 -20.33 -14.95 -41.28
N SER A 359 -19.50 -14.17 -40.58
CA SER A 359 -19.02 -12.87 -41.08
C SER A 359 -18.06 -13.01 -42.26
N ASN A 360 -17.20 -14.04 -42.29
CA ASN A 360 -16.26 -14.29 -43.41
C ASN A 360 -16.93 -14.90 -44.65
N ARG A 361 -18.15 -15.44 -44.55
CA ARG A 361 -18.96 -15.90 -45.70
C ARG A 361 -19.87 -14.81 -46.27
N ARG A 362 -19.92 -13.62 -45.66
CA ARG A 362 -20.73 -12.47 -46.08
C ARG A 362 -19.90 -11.29 -46.57
N SER A 363 -18.58 -11.45 -46.69
CA SER A 363 -17.62 -10.47 -47.21
C SER A 363 -17.13 -10.85 -48.58
#